data_AF-A0AAU8IJ41-F1
#
_entry.id   AF-A0AAU8IJ41-F1
#
_cell.length_a   1.000
_cell.length_b   1.000
_cell.length_c   1.000
_cell.angle_alpha   90.00
_cell.angle_beta   90.00
_cell.angle_gamma   90.00
#
_symmetry.space_group_name_H-M   'P 1'
#
loop_
_entity.id
_entity.type
_entity.pdbx_description
1 polymer ?
#
loop_
_entity_poly.entity_id
_entity_poly.type
_entity_poly.pdbx_seq_one_letter_code
_entity_poly.pdbx_strand_id
1 'polypeptide(L)'
;MEGPLILQFVDVILPVFMIFLSGYLVQKIFRLDIKPISTVAVYLLLPFLVFDTFYTTPLNMSFFYITVTSTLIMVLLILIGVIVCRLFRYEKAETNAFLLSTIFPNSGNYGIPIILFAFGKAGWPMPCR
;
A
#
# COMPACT_ATOMS: atom_id res chain seq x y z
N MET A 1 21.36 13.01 11.48
CA MET A 1 22.39 12.07 11.00
C MET A 1 21.95 11.65 9.61
N GLU A 2 22.49 12.34 8.61
CA GLU A 2 22.13 12.26 7.20
C GLU A 2 22.77 10.98 6.63
N GLY A 3 22.09 9.83 6.76
CA GLY A 3 22.46 8.66 5.98
C GLY A 3 22.22 8.96 4.49
N PRO A 4 23.04 8.45 3.54
CA PRO A 4 22.82 8.69 2.12
C PRO A 4 21.39 8.25 1.75
N LEU A 5 20.56 9.18 1.28
CA LEU A 5 19.18 8.93 0.87
C LEU A 5 19.07 7.69 -0.04
N ILE A 6 20.09 7.45 -0.87
CA ILE A 6 20.23 6.27 -1.72
C ILE A 6 20.09 4.95 -0.94
N LEU A 7 20.68 4.82 0.26
CA LEU A 7 20.64 3.57 1.03
C LEU A 7 19.23 3.27 1.57
N GLN A 8 18.51 4.28 2.05
CA GLN A 8 17.11 4.10 2.49
C GLN A 8 16.18 3.75 1.32
N PHE A 9 16.39 4.37 0.16
CA PHE A 9 15.64 4.02 -1.04
C PHE A 9 15.89 2.57 -1.47
N VAL A 10 17.15 2.12 -1.42
CA VAL A 10 17.52 0.73 -1.75
C VAL A 10 16.91 -0.25 -0.74
N ASP A 11 16.95 0.03 0.56
CA ASP A 11 16.39 -0.83 1.61
C ASP A 11 14.88 -1.07 1.46
N VAL A 12 14.14 -0.10 0.89
CA VAL A 12 12.69 -0.20 0.71
C VAL A 12 12.31 -0.79 -0.64
N ILE A 13 13.02 -0.37 -1.70
CA ILE A 13 12.70 -0.79 -3.07
C ILE A 13 13.19 -2.22 -3.33
N LEU A 14 14.38 -2.59 -2.84
CA LEU A 14 15.00 -3.89 -3.11
C LEU A 14 14.13 -5.07 -2.63
N PRO A 15 13.57 -5.09 -1.40
CA PRO A 15 12.72 -6.17 -0.94
C PRO A 15 11.43 -6.27 -1.75
N VAL A 16 10.83 -5.14 -2.12
CA VAL A 16 9.62 -5.09 -2.94
C VAL A 16 9.89 -5.74 -4.30
N PHE A 17 10.99 -5.36 -4.96
CA PHE A 17 11.40 -6.00 -6.22
C PHE A 17 11.73 -7.49 -6.06
N MET A 18 12.35 -7.91 -4.95
CA MET A 18 12.59 -9.32 -4.66
C MET A 18 11.29 -10.12 -4.52
N ILE A 19 10.26 -9.56 -3.86
CA ILE A 19 8.94 -10.19 -3.73
C ILE A 19 8.25 -10.27 -5.10
N PHE A 20 8.32 -9.21 -5.91
CA PHE A 20 7.79 -9.25 -7.28
C PHE A 20 8.51 -10.30 -8.14
N LEU A 21 9.83 -10.37 -8.06
CA LEU A 21 10.63 -11.32 -8.83
C LEU A 21 10.36 -12.76 -8.41
N SER A 22 10.26 -13.03 -7.11
CA SER A 22 9.93 -14.36 -6.60
C SER A 22 8.52 -14.78 -7.03
N GLY A 23 7.54 -13.88 -6.95
CA GLY A 23 6.18 -14.12 -7.46
C GLY A 23 6.18 -14.44 -8.96
N TYR A 24 6.94 -13.68 -9.76
CA TYR A 24 7.09 -13.92 -11.19
C TYR A 24 7.77 -15.26 -11.50
N LEU A 25 8.85 -15.61 -10.79
CA LEU A 25 9.55 -16.89 -10.97
C LEU A 25 8.65 -18.07 -10.61
N VAL A 26 7.92 -17.99 -9.50
CA VAL A 26 6.95 -19.01 -9.07
C VAL A 26 5.85 -19.18 -10.13
N GLN A 27 5.30 -18.07 -10.64
CA GLN A 27 4.31 -18.13 -11.72
C GLN A 27 4.90 -18.77 -13.00
N LYS A 28 6.14 -18.44 -13.36
CA LYS A 28 6.80 -18.97 -14.56
C LYS A 28 7.10 -20.46 -14.47
N ILE A 29 7.48 -20.95 -13.28
CA ILE A 29 7.83 -22.36 -13.04
C ILE A 29 6.58 -23.22 -12.85
N PHE A 30 5.65 -22.79 -12.01
CA PHE A 30 4.50 -23.61 -11.60
C PHE A 30 3.21 -23.34 -12.38
N ARG A 31 3.17 -22.30 -13.24
CA ARG A 31 1.98 -21.87 -14.01
C ARG A 31 0.71 -21.83 -13.16
N LEU A 32 0.83 -21.33 -11.93
CA LEU A 32 -0.28 -21.28 -10.99
C LEU A 32 -1.36 -20.32 -11.46
N ASP A 33 -2.62 -20.75 -11.32
CA ASP A 33 -3.76 -19.84 -11.42
C ASP A 33 -3.73 -18.89 -10.23
N ILE A 34 -3.44 -17.61 -10.49
CA ILE A 34 -3.35 -16.56 -9.45
C ILE A 34 -4.73 -16.22 -8.84
N LYS A 35 -5.81 -16.51 -9.59
CA LYS A 35 -7.19 -16.21 -9.20
C LYS A 35 -7.56 -16.75 -7.81
N PRO A 36 -7.43 -18.04 -7.49
CA PRO A 36 -7.77 -18.58 -6.16
C PRO A 36 -6.96 -17.95 -5.02
N ILE A 37 -5.67 -17.69 -5.24
CA ILE A 37 -4.80 -17.10 -4.20
C ILE A 37 -5.24 -15.67 -3.89
N SER A 38 -5.52 -14.87 -4.93
CA SER A 38 -6.05 -13.51 -4.79
C SER A 38 -7.41 -13.50 -4.12
N THR A 39 -8.30 -14.44 -4.47
CA THR A 39 -9.61 -14.60 -3.82
C THR A 39 -9.45 -14.90 -2.33
N VAL A 40 -8.59 -15.85 -1.93
CA VAL A 40 -8.37 -16.14 -0.51
C VAL A 40 -7.79 -14.92 0.22
N ALA A 41 -6.85 -14.20 -0.39
CA ALA A 41 -6.28 -13.01 0.21
C ALA A 41 -7.34 -11.91 0.45
N VAL A 42 -8.16 -11.61 -0.56
CA VAL A 42 -9.16 -10.54 -0.48
C VAL A 42 -10.37 -10.93 0.38
N TYR A 43 -10.84 -12.17 0.28
CA TYR A 43 -12.09 -12.58 0.95
C TYR A 43 -11.88 -13.23 2.32
N LEU A 44 -10.67 -13.69 2.67
CA LEU A 44 -10.40 -14.35 3.93
C LEU A 44 -9.35 -13.60 4.77
N LEU A 45 -8.20 -13.24 4.18
CA LEU A 45 -7.15 -12.55 4.94
C LEU A 45 -7.52 -11.10 5.28
N LEU A 46 -8.08 -10.34 4.33
CA LEU A 46 -8.50 -8.96 4.61
C LEU A 46 -9.55 -8.84 5.73
N PRO A 47 -10.67 -9.60 5.76
CA PRO A 47 -11.62 -9.49 6.86
C PRO A 47 -11.03 -9.92 8.20
N PHE A 48 -10.12 -10.91 8.21
CA PHE A 48 -9.41 -11.31 9.42
C PHE A 48 -8.52 -10.18 9.95
N LEU A 49 -7.77 -9.53 9.06
CA LEU A 49 -6.93 -8.37 9.39
C LEU A 49 -7.77 -7.19 9.91
N VAL A 50 -8.91 -6.91 9.27
CA VAL A 50 -9.83 -5.86 9.69
C VAL A 50 -10.36 -6.16 11.10
N PHE A 51 -10.79 -7.40 11.36
CA PHE A 51 -11.26 -7.80 12.68
C PHE A 51 -10.17 -7.68 13.75
N ASP A 52 -8.96 -8.17 13.47
CA ASP A 52 -7.80 -8.04 14.36
C ASP A 52 -7.53 -6.57 14.68
N THR A 53 -7.51 -5.71 13.66
CA THR A 53 -7.29 -4.25 13.81
C THR A 53 -8.37 -3.60 14.67
N PHE A 54 -9.65 -3.93 14.47
CA PHE A 54 -10.75 -3.38 15.28
C PHE A 54 -10.74 -3.89 16.71
N TYR A 55 -10.24 -5.11 16.94
CA TYR A 55 -10.15 -5.72 18.27
C TYR A 55 -9.00 -5.15 19.09
N THR A 56 -7.83 -4.95 18.47
CA THR A 56 -6.63 -4.49 19.17
C THR A 56 -6.57 -2.98 19.39
N THR A 57 -7.34 -2.19 18.62
CA THR A 57 -7.15 -0.75 18.59
C THR A 57 -8.30 0.03 19.24
N PRO A 58 -8.03 0.90 20.23
CA PRO A 58 -9.08 1.59 20.97
C PRO A 58 -9.78 2.63 20.09
N LEU A 59 -11.08 2.43 19.87
CA LEU A 59 -11.93 3.34 19.09
C LEU A 59 -12.10 4.69 19.81
N ASN A 60 -11.24 5.65 19.46
CA ASN A 60 -11.26 7.03 19.94
C ASN A 60 -11.65 8.02 18.83
N MET A 61 -11.91 9.28 19.18
CA MET A 61 -12.15 10.35 18.20
C MET A 61 -11.04 10.50 17.15
N SER A 62 -9.80 10.13 17.49
CA SER A 62 -8.69 10.08 16.53
C SER A 62 -8.95 9.13 15.34
N PHE A 63 -9.68 8.03 15.54
CA PHE A 63 -10.07 7.15 14.45
C PHE A 63 -10.97 7.83 13.43
N PHE A 64 -11.86 8.70 13.90
CA PHE A 64 -12.73 9.47 13.02
C PHE A 64 -11.92 10.41 12.14
N TYR A 65 -10.95 11.14 12.73
CA TYR A 65 -10.04 12.01 11.96
C TYR A 65 -9.22 11.23 10.93
N ILE A 66 -8.65 10.08 11.30
CA ILE A 66 -7.88 9.22 10.37
C ILE A 66 -8.76 8.72 9.23
N THR A 67 -9.99 8.28 9.53
CA THR A 67 -10.93 7.76 8.54
C THR A 67 -11.35 8.85 7.54
N VAL A 68 -11.70 10.04 8.04
CA VAL A 68 -12.11 11.17 7.19
C VAL A 68 -10.96 11.64 6.31
N THR A 69 -9.78 11.86 6.89
CA THR A 69 -8.60 12.32 6.13
C THR A 69 -8.14 11.30 5.08
N SER A 70 -8.10 10.00 5.43
CA SER A 70 -7.74 8.93 4.49
C SER A 70 -8.76 8.82 3.36
N THR A 71 -10.05 8.92 3.66
CA THR A 71 -11.11 8.88 2.64
C THR A 71 -11.03 10.08 1.70
N LEU A 72 -10.79 11.28 2.22
CA LEU A 72 -10.62 12.49 1.41
C LEU A 72 -9.42 12.39 0.47
N ILE A 73 -8.27 11.92 0.97
CA ILE A 73 -7.07 11.71 0.15
C ILE A 73 -7.34 10.66 -0.94
N MET A 74 -8.00 9.55 -0.58
CA MET A 74 -8.38 8.51 -1.53
C MET A 74 -9.27 9.05 -2.67
N VAL A 75 -10.32 9.81 -2.34
CA VAL A 75 -11.21 10.43 -3.33
C VAL A 75 -10.44 11.42 -4.20
N LEU A 76 -9.55 12.21 -3.63
CA LEU A 76 -8.72 13.17 -4.36
C LEU A 76 -7.76 12.45 -5.33
N LEU A 77 -7.12 11.37 -4.92
CA LEU A 77 -6.26 10.54 -5.77
C LEU A 77 -7.05 9.88 -6.91
N ILE A 78 -8.28 9.39 -6.63
CA ILE A 78 -9.18 8.87 -7.68
C ILE A 78 -9.49 9.97 -8.70
N LEU A 79 -9.89 11.16 -8.24
CA LEU A 79 -10.24 12.27 -9.13
C LEU A 79 -9.06 12.66 -10.02
N ILE A 80 -7.89 12.86 -9.43
CA ILE A 80 -6.66 13.19 -10.17
C ILE A 80 -6.32 12.06 -11.15
N GLY A 81 -6.37 10.80 -10.70
CA GLY A 81 -6.05 9.66 -11.54
C GLY A 81 -6.98 9.52 -12.75
N VAL A 82 -8.28 9.74 -12.57
CA VAL A 82 -9.27 9.75 -13.67
C VAL A 82 -9.01 10.91 -14.63
N ILE A 83 -8.69 12.10 -14.12
CA ILE A 83 -8.36 13.26 -14.97
C ILE A 83 -7.12 12.95 -15.82
N VAL A 84 -6.05 12.43 -15.21
CA VAL A 84 -4.82 12.05 -15.91
C VAL A 84 -5.12 10.98 -16.98
N CYS A 85 -5.83 9.90 -16.63
CA CYS A 85 -6.18 8.85 -17.59
C CYS A 85 -7.01 9.38 -18.77
N ARG A 86 -7.90 10.35 -18.52
CA ARG A 86 -8.68 11.02 -19.59
C ARG A 86 -7.82 11.90 -20.48
N LEU A 87 -6.87 12.65 -19.91
CA LEU A 87 -5.96 13.50 -20.68
C LEU A 87 -5.04 12.67 -21.60
N PHE A 88 -4.55 11.54 -21.11
CA PHE A 88 -3.67 10.63 -21.86
C PHE A 88 -4.41 9.59 -22.70
N ARG A 89 -5.76 9.59 -22.68
CA ARG A 89 -6.64 8.69 -23.46
C ARG A 89 -6.33 7.20 -23.25
N TYR A 90 -6.06 6.79 -22.01
CA TYR A 90 -5.81 5.39 -21.67
C TYR A 90 -7.02 4.50 -21.91
N GLU A 91 -6.78 3.24 -22.27
CA GLU A 91 -7.84 2.24 -22.35
C GLU A 91 -8.39 1.90 -20.96
N LYS A 92 -9.57 1.25 -20.90
CA LYS A 92 -10.19 0.87 -19.63
C LYS A 92 -9.30 -0.02 -18.76
N ALA A 93 -8.56 -0.94 -19.39
CA ALA A 93 -7.65 -1.85 -18.68
C ALA A 93 -6.49 -1.08 -18.03
N GLU A 94 -5.88 -0.16 -18.78
CA GLU A 94 -4.78 0.69 -18.32
C GLU A 94 -5.23 1.67 -17.23
N THR A 95 -6.42 2.27 -17.40
CA THR A 95 -7.03 3.16 -16.39
C THR A 95 -7.24 2.44 -15.07
N ASN A 96 -7.77 1.21 -15.10
CA ASN A 96 -7.99 0.41 -13.89
C ASN A 96 -6.66 0.04 -13.22
N ALA A 97 -5.65 -0.36 -13.99
CA ALA A 97 -4.32 -0.67 -13.46
C ALA A 97 -3.64 0.56 -12.83
N PHE A 98 -3.75 1.72 -13.49
CA PHE A 98 -3.20 2.99 -13.02
C PHE A 98 -3.86 3.46 -11.72
N LEU A 99 -5.20 3.44 -11.68
CA LEU A 99 -5.96 3.81 -10.48
C LEU A 99 -5.66 2.86 -9.33
N LEU A 100 -5.65 1.54 -9.56
CA LEU A 100 -5.36 0.57 -8.50
C LEU A 100 -3.96 0.79 -7.90
N SER A 101 -2.95 1.02 -8.73
CA SER A 101 -1.57 1.27 -8.29
C SER A 101 -1.41 2.58 -7.54
N THR A 102 -2.20 3.60 -7.90
CA THR A 102 -2.15 4.94 -7.28
C THR A 102 -2.89 4.98 -5.95
N ILE A 103 -4.04 4.30 -5.86
CA ILE A 103 -4.94 4.36 -4.69
C ILE A 103 -4.51 3.36 -3.62
N PHE A 104 -4.03 2.19 -4.04
CA PHE A 104 -3.57 1.13 -3.14
C PHE A 104 -2.07 0.88 -3.34
N PRO A 105 -1.21 1.87 -3.04
CA PRO A 105 0.21 1.62 -3.01
C PRO A 105 0.51 0.62 -1.89
N ASN A 106 1.72 0.06 -1.90
CA ASN A 106 2.21 -0.75 -0.78
C ASN A 106 2.51 0.18 0.42
N SER A 107 1.45 0.66 1.07
CA SER A 107 1.49 1.66 2.14
C SER A 107 2.30 1.20 3.35
N GLY A 108 2.43 -0.11 3.57
CA GLY A 108 3.31 -0.66 4.60
C GLY A 108 4.78 -0.44 4.27
N ASN A 109 5.22 -0.93 3.10
CA ASN A 109 6.63 -0.86 2.72
C ASN A 109 7.09 0.56 2.39
N TYR A 110 6.24 1.39 1.79
CA TYR A 110 6.59 2.78 1.43
C TYR A 110 6.21 3.80 2.51
N GLY A 111 5.08 3.62 3.21
CA GLY A 111 4.57 4.62 4.15
C GLY A 111 5.37 4.72 5.45
N ILE A 112 5.75 3.59 6.04
CA ILE A 112 6.55 3.55 7.28
C ILE A 112 7.89 4.32 7.16
N PRO A 113 8.73 4.08 6.13
CA PRO A 113 9.99 4.82 5.99
C PRO A 113 9.77 6.31 5.70
N ILE A 114 8.73 6.68 4.94
CA ILE A 114 8.39 8.09 4.67
C ILE A 114 7.96 8.81 5.95
N ILE A 115 7.12 8.18 6.77
CA ILE A 115 6.68 8.74 8.05
C ILE A 115 7.87 8.84 9.02
N LEU A 116 8.73 7.82 9.07
CA LEU A 116 9.96 7.85 9.87
C LEU A 116 10.93 8.96 9.41
N PHE A 117 11.01 9.22 8.11
CA PHE A 117 11.81 10.33 7.57
C PHE A 117 11.22 11.70 7.95
N ALA A 118 9.91 11.88 7.77
CA ALA A 118 9.24 13.16 8.00
C ALA A 118 9.08 13.52 9.49
N PHE A 119 8.86 12.53 10.35
CA PHE A 119 8.54 12.72 11.77
C PHE A 119 9.55 12.08 12.74
N GLY A 120 10.57 11.40 12.24
CA GLY A 120 11.57 10.72 13.08
C GLY A 120 10.94 9.62 13.95
N LYS A 121 11.57 9.33 15.10
CA LYS A 121 11.08 8.34 16.08
C LYS A 121 9.67 8.63 16.62
N ALA A 122 9.17 9.87 16.47
CA ALA A 122 7.82 10.25 16.89
C ALA A 122 6.72 9.77 15.92
N GLY A 123 7.07 9.50 14.66
CA GLY A 123 6.14 8.96 13.65
C GLY A 123 6.18 7.44 13.52
N TRP A 124 7.07 6.76 14.25
CA TRP A 124 7.10 5.30 14.23
C TRP A 124 5.84 4.76 14.92
N PRO A 125 5.02 3.91 14.28
CA PRO A 125 3.75 3.46 14.85
C PRO A 125 3.87 2.59 16.13
N MET A 126 5.06 2.46 16.76
CA MET A 126 5.27 1.69 18.00
C MET A 126 6.53 2.11 18.81
N PRO A 127 6.48 2.97 19.85
CA PRO A 127 7.41 2.81 20.96
C PRO A 127 6.88 1.68 21.87
N CYS A 128 7.75 0.70 22.17
CA CYS A 128 7.57 -0.46 23.07
C CYS A 128 7.05 -1.77 22.45
N ARG A 129 7.87 -2.43 21.63
CA ARG A 129 8.65 -3.61 22.06
C ARG A 129 9.85 -3.80 21.15
#